data_AF-A0A9D9YPV8-F1
#
_entry.id   AF-A0A9D9YPV8-F1
#
_cell.length_a   1.000
_cell.length_b   1.000
_cell.length_c   1.000
_cell.angle_alpha   90.00
_cell.angle_beta   90.00
_cell.angle_gamma   90.00
#
_symmetry.space_group_name_H-M   'P 1'
#
loop_
_entity.id
_entity.type
_entity.pdbx_description
1 polymer ?
#
loop_
_entity_poly.entity_id
_entity_poly.type
_entity_poly.pdbx_seq_one_letter_code
_entity_poly.pdbx_strand_id
1 'polypeptide(L)'
;MLLRLRRLLFPFLLAVGLIIVQIFLAWFINRQAGPDRIWLGDYLWNSADQAVYFTYIEQAKQGALTFRNLYAPVDADRFIHLLFVPIGWLAAIFQLTPLWAHELGRWLVTFIAVYLLYRIAQTMTKDERDARIATATIVLGGGIGWMVVVYQALNGIFPADFSAPADVTSETFFFPTIIGGAHIMLSTALLAYGLHRLWIELEPDSRSYVRSLV
;
A
#
# COMPACT_ATOMS: atom_id res chain seq x y z
N MET A 1 -25.24 4.13 16.34
CA MET A 1 -24.04 3.27 16.37
C MET A 1 -24.04 2.20 15.26
N LEU A 2 -25.07 1.35 15.16
CA LEU A 2 -25.21 0.30 14.13
C LEU A 2 -25.08 0.78 12.67
N LEU A 3 -25.67 1.93 12.33
CA LEU A 3 -25.58 2.52 10.98
C LEU A 3 -24.14 2.95 10.61
N ARG A 4 -23.36 3.46 11.58
CA ARG A 4 -21.96 3.83 11.36
C ARG A 4 -21.08 2.59 11.13
N LEU A 5 -21.29 1.53 11.90
CA LEU A 5 -20.61 0.24 11.71
C LEU A 5 -20.88 -0.37 10.33
N ARG A 6 -22.14 -0.31 9.86
CA ARG A 6 -22.50 -0.82 8.51
C ARG A 6 -21.80 -0.07 7.36
N ARG A 7 -21.51 1.23 7.53
CA ARG A 7 -20.77 2.02 6.53
C ARG A 7 -19.30 1.63 6.46
N LEU A 8 -18.71 1.20 7.57
CA LEU A 8 -17.31 0.74 7.63
C LEU A 8 -17.14 -0.69 7.13
N LEU A 9 -18.23 -1.47 7.02
CA LEU A 9 -18.17 -2.85 6.57
C LEU A 9 -17.63 -2.96 5.14
N PHE A 10 -18.06 -2.08 4.23
CA PHE A 10 -17.59 -2.12 2.85
C PHE A 10 -16.07 -1.92 2.70
N PRO A 11 -15.47 -0.79 3.16
CA PRO A 11 -14.02 -0.60 3.02
C PRO A 11 -13.24 -1.66 3.80
N PHE A 12 -13.76 -2.15 4.93
CA PHE A 12 -13.16 -3.26 5.66
C PHE A 12 -13.11 -4.55 4.83
N LEU A 13 -14.25 -4.98 4.27
CA LEU A 13 -14.32 -6.20 3.44
C LEU A 13 -13.47 -6.08 2.17
N LEU A 14 -13.44 -4.90 1.55
CA LEU A 14 -12.59 -4.64 0.39
C LEU A 14 -11.10 -4.78 0.75
N ALA A 15 -10.66 -4.16 1.85
CA ALA A 15 -9.28 -4.28 2.33
C ALA A 15 -8.93 -5.73 2.71
N VAL A 16 -9.82 -6.46 3.38
CA VAL A 16 -9.65 -7.89 3.67
C VAL A 16 -9.50 -8.70 2.38
N GLY A 17 -10.35 -8.44 1.38
CA GLY A 17 -10.24 -9.10 0.07
C GLY A 17 -8.89 -8.87 -0.59
N LEU A 18 -8.38 -7.64 -0.55
CA LEU A 18 -7.06 -7.30 -1.09
C LEU A 18 -5.91 -7.97 -0.32
N ILE A 19 -5.99 -8.03 1.01
CA ILE A 19 -5.00 -8.72 1.84
C ILE A 19 -5.01 -10.23 1.54
N ILE A 20 -6.20 -10.82 1.36
CA ILE A 20 -6.33 -12.21 0.93
C ILE A 20 -5.64 -12.42 -0.42
N VAL A 21 -5.83 -11.52 -1.39
CA VAL A 21 -5.13 -11.56 -2.68
C VAL A 21 -3.61 -11.49 -2.50
N GLN A 22 -3.10 -10.58 -1.66
CA GLN A 22 -1.66 -10.49 -1.34
C GLN A 22 -1.12 -11.81 -0.76
N ILE A 23 -1.84 -12.40 0.21
CA ILE A 23 -1.45 -13.66 0.85
C ILE A 23 -1.44 -14.81 -0.18
N PHE A 24 -2.48 -14.93 -1.01
CA PHE A 24 -2.54 -15.96 -2.04
C PHE A 24 -1.44 -15.80 -3.09
N LEU A 25 -1.13 -14.56 -3.48
CA LEU A 25 -0.06 -14.29 -4.42
C LEU A 25 1.31 -14.63 -3.83
N ALA A 26 1.59 -14.19 -2.60
CA ALA A 26 2.81 -14.54 -1.88
C ALA A 26 2.96 -16.06 -1.76
N TRP A 27 1.88 -16.77 -1.41
CA TRP A 27 1.85 -18.24 -1.36
C TRP A 27 2.13 -18.87 -2.72
N PHE A 28 1.48 -18.40 -3.78
CA PHE A 28 1.63 -18.90 -5.14
C PHE A 28 3.06 -18.72 -5.65
N ILE A 29 3.65 -17.53 -5.47
CA ILE A 29 5.03 -17.24 -5.87
C ILE A 29 6.01 -18.09 -5.05
N ASN A 30 5.82 -18.18 -3.73
CA ASN A 30 6.69 -18.98 -2.87
C ASN A 30 6.64 -20.47 -3.25
N ARG A 31 5.49 -21.00 -3.70
CA ARG A 31 5.37 -22.37 -4.20
C ARG A 31 6.12 -22.64 -5.50
N GLN A 32 6.37 -21.62 -6.31
CA GLN A 32 7.17 -21.74 -7.54
C GLN A 32 8.65 -21.51 -7.29
N ALA A 33 9.01 -20.93 -6.15
CA ALA A 33 10.39 -20.74 -5.77
C ALA A 33 11.03 -22.09 -5.40
N GLY A 34 12.34 -22.22 -5.68
CA GLY A 34 13.11 -23.40 -5.26
C GLY A 34 13.14 -23.54 -3.72
N PRO A 35 13.47 -24.72 -3.19
CA PRO A 35 13.39 -25.01 -1.75
C PRO A 35 14.24 -24.09 -0.87
N ASP A 36 15.27 -23.46 -1.44
CA ASP A 36 16.21 -22.57 -0.74
C ASP A 36 15.87 -21.08 -0.88
N ARG A 37 14.71 -20.75 -1.47
CA ARG A 37 14.27 -19.37 -1.68
C ARG A 37 13.14 -19.02 -0.72
N ILE A 38 13.12 -17.77 -0.27
CA ILE A 38 12.07 -17.23 0.59
C ILE A 38 11.41 -16.01 -0.05
N TRP A 39 10.14 -15.81 0.27
CA TRP A 39 9.41 -14.59 -0.08
C TRP A 39 9.98 -13.40 0.68
N LEU A 40 10.34 -12.33 -0.04
CA LEU A 40 10.91 -11.10 0.53
C LEU A 40 9.93 -9.92 0.54
N GLY A 41 8.64 -10.17 0.37
CA GLY A 41 7.64 -9.12 0.45
C GLY A 41 7.22 -8.52 -0.88
N ASP A 42 7.93 -8.72 -1.98
CA ASP A 42 7.58 -8.13 -3.28
C ASP A 42 8.08 -8.96 -4.45
N TYR A 43 7.41 -8.79 -5.60
CA TYR A 43 7.79 -9.39 -6.87
C TYR A 43 7.43 -8.53 -8.08
N LEU A 44 6.60 -7.49 -7.89
CA LEU A 44 6.10 -6.68 -9.01
C LEU A 44 6.88 -5.38 -9.12
N TRP A 45 7.00 -4.61 -8.03
CA TRP A 45 7.60 -3.27 -8.05
C TRP A 45 8.63 -3.13 -6.95
N ASN A 46 9.63 -2.27 -7.12
CA ASN A 46 10.57 -1.91 -6.06
C ASN A 46 11.15 -3.12 -5.30
N SER A 47 11.29 -4.27 -5.98
CA SER A 47 11.82 -5.49 -5.37
C SER A 47 13.27 -5.27 -4.90
N ALA A 48 14.00 -4.37 -5.59
CA ALA A 48 15.31 -3.88 -5.18
C ALA A 48 15.29 -3.10 -3.86
N ASP A 49 14.19 -2.41 -3.54
CA ASP A 49 14.08 -1.58 -2.33
C ASP A 49 13.68 -2.38 -1.09
N GLN A 50 13.17 -3.61 -1.25
CA GLN A 50 12.73 -4.42 -0.10
C GLN A 50 13.85 -4.62 0.93
N ALA A 51 15.08 -4.86 0.46
CA ALA A 51 16.23 -4.98 1.33
C ALA A 51 16.48 -3.68 2.12
N VAL A 52 16.31 -2.53 1.47
CA VAL A 52 16.41 -1.20 2.09
C VAL A 52 15.33 -1.02 3.17
N TYR A 53 14.07 -1.37 2.89
CA TYR A 53 12.99 -1.26 3.88
C TYR A 53 13.24 -2.15 5.10
N PHE A 54 13.77 -3.36 4.91
CA PHE A 54 14.14 -4.23 6.04
C PHE A 54 15.23 -3.61 6.91
N THR A 55 16.22 -2.93 6.31
CA THR A 55 17.22 -2.21 7.11
C THR A 55 16.61 -1.08 7.93
N TYR A 56 15.58 -0.38 7.43
CA TYR A 56 14.91 0.68 8.18
C TYR A 56 14.10 0.12 9.34
N ILE A 57 13.36 -0.97 9.09
CA ILE A 57 12.59 -1.67 10.12
C ILE A 57 13.53 -2.21 11.21
N GLU A 58 14.67 -2.79 10.82
CA GLU A 58 15.65 -3.31 11.78
C GLU A 58 16.30 -2.19 12.60
N GLN A 59 16.67 -1.07 11.98
CA GLN A 59 17.18 0.10 12.71
C GLN A 59 16.13 0.64 13.71
N ALA A 60 14.87 0.77 13.30
CA ALA A 60 13.79 1.19 14.20
C ALA A 60 13.52 0.17 15.32
N LYS A 61 13.60 -1.13 15.01
CA LYS A 61 13.47 -2.22 15.99
C LYS A 61 14.54 -2.12 17.08
N GLN A 62 15.74 -1.64 16.74
CA GLN A 62 16.83 -1.36 17.67
C GLN A 62 16.69 -0.01 18.41
N GLY A 63 15.57 0.68 18.25
CA GLY A 63 15.25 1.94 18.94
C GLY A 63 15.65 3.20 18.18
N ALA A 64 16.12 3.10 16.93
CA ALA A 64 16.46 4.28 16.15
C ALA A 64 15.21 5.05 15.70
N LEU A 65 15.22 6.37 15.88
CA LEU A 65 14.23 7.28 15.28
C LEU A 65 14.66 7.77 13.88
N THR A 66 15.98 7.81 13.65
CA THR A 66 16.59 8.27 12.40
C THR A 66 17.37 7.14 11.76
N PHE A 67 17.34 7.06 10.44
CA PHE A 67 17.90 5.96 9.67
C PHE A 67 19.11 6.40 8.87
N ARG A 68 20.03 5.46 8.69
CA ARG A 68 21.12 5.54 7.71
C ARG A 68 20.78 4.64 6.53
N ASN A 69 21.16 5.06 5.32
CA ASN A 69 21.16 4.18 4.17
C ASN A 69 22.42 3.31 4.22
N LEU A 70 22.28 2.05 4.64
CA LEU A 70 23.40 1.11 4.77
C LEU A 70 23.96 0.65 3.42
N TYR A 71 23.26 0.93 2.32
CA TYR A 71 23.71 0.65 0.95
C TYR A 71 24.39 1.85 0.29
N ALA A 72 24.42 3.02 0.95
CA ALA A 72 25.10 4.19 0.41
C ALA A 72 26.63 3.97 0.47
N PRO A 73 27.37 4.31 -0.61
CA PRO A 73 28.82 4.16 -0.65
C PRO A 73 29.55 5.20 0.22
N VAL A 74 28.81 6.20 0.72
CA VAL A 74 29.31 7.27 1.58
C VAL A 74 28.38 7.42 2.78
N ASP A 75 28.94 7.89 3.90
CA ASP A 75 28.13 8.25 5.07
C ASP A 75 27.19 9.41 4.69
N ALA A 76 25.94 9.07 4.40
CA ALA A 76 24.89 10.03 4.11
C ALA A 76 24.24 10.55 5.40
N ASP A 77 23.63 11.72 5.31
CA ASP A 77 22.85 12.28 6.40
C ASP A 77 21.73 11.32 6.83
N ARG A 78 21.45 11.35 8.13
CA ARG A 78 20.34 10.57 8.68
C ARG A 78 19.02 11.22 8.33
N PHE A 79 18.01 10.40 8.09
CA PHE A 79 16.64 10.87 7.78
C PHE A 79 15.61 10.15 8.65
N ILE A 80 14.38 10.66 8.67
CA ILE A 80 13.26 10.03 9.37
C ILE A 80 12.32 9.44 8.32
N HIS A 81 11.89 8.20 8.52
CA HIS A 81 10.84 7.60 7.69
C HIS A 81 9.60 7.31 8.55
N LEU A 82 8.61 8.21 8.48
CA LEU A 82 7.42 8.20 9.35
C LEU A 82 6.60 6.90 9.28
N LEU A 83 6.70 6.15 8.17
CA LEU A 83 6.09 4.83 8.05
C LEU A 83 6.88 3.73 8.78
N PHE A 84 8.20 3.68 8.61
CA PHE A 84 9.01 2.54 9.06
C PHE A 84 9.41 2.64 10.54
N VAL A 85 9.45 3.85 11.12
CA VAL A 85 9.63 4.04 12.56
C VAL A 85 8.57 3.27 13.38
N PRO A 86 7.26 3.51 13.22
CA PRO A 86 6.25 2.79 13.99
C PRO A 86 6.22 1.30 13.66
N ILE A 87 6.48 0.89 12.40
CA ILE A 87 6.55 -0.52 12.02
C ILE A 87 7.69 -1.23 12.76
N GLY A 88 8.89 -0.63 12.82
CA GLY A 88 10.02 -1.21 13.55
C GLY A 88 9.81 -1.26 15.05
N TRP A 89 9.16 -0.26 15.65
CA TRP A 89 8.80 -0.32 17.08
C TRP A 89 7.81 -1.44 17.38
N LEU A 90 6.81 -1.65 16.52
CA LEU A 90 5.91 -2.81 16.63
C LEU A 90 6.68 -4.12 16.45
N ALA A 91 7.65 -4.16 15.53
CA ALA A 91 8.53 -5.32 15.37
C ALA A 91 9.35 -5.62 16.64
N ALA A 92 9.78 -4.60 17.38
CA ALA A 92 10.47 -4.78 18.66
C ALA A 92 9.55 -5.35 19.74
N ILE A 93 8.35 -4.78 19.88
CA ILE A 93 7.35 -5.19 20.88
C ILE A 93 6.94 -6.65 20.67
N PHE A 94 6.65 -7.03 19.43
CA PHE A 94 6.15 -8.36 19.08
C PHE A 94 7.26 -9.34 18.66
N GLN A 95 8.53 -8.94 18.76
CA GLN A 95 9.69 -9.76 18.37
C GLN A 95 9.61 -10.29 16.92
N LEU A 96 9.05 -9.49 16.01
CA LEU A 96 8.87 -9.86 14.61
C LEU A 96 10.19 -9.76 13.84
N THR A 97 10.33 -10.59 12.80
CA THR A 97 11.37 -10.37 11.78
C THR A 97 11.02 -9.13 10.93
N PRO A 98 12.00 -8.46 10.30
CA PRO A 98 11.73 -7.34 9.41
C PRO A 98 10.73 -7.68 8.30
N LEU A 99 10.79 -8.90 7.76
CA LEU A 99 9.85 -9.42 6.76
C LEU A 99 8.41 -9.39 7.27
N TRP A 100 8.14 -10.00 8.43
CA TRP A 100 6.78 -10.05 8.97
C TRP A 100 6.28 -8.67 9.40
N ALA A 101 7.16 -7.83 9.95
CA ALA A 101 6.82 -6.46 10.29
C ALA A 101 6.44 -5.65 9.04
N HIS A 102 7.17 -5.82 7.93
CA HIS A 102 6.85 -5.20 6.65
C HIS A 102 5.48 -5.67 6.12
N GLU A 103 5.22 -6.98 6.09
CA GLU A 103 3.94 -7.54 5.65
C GLU A 103 2.75 -7.02 6.48
N LEU A 104 2.86 -7.04 7.81
CA LEU A 104 1.81 -6.52 8.69
C LEU A 104 1.63 -5.01 8.51
N GLY A 105 2.72 -4.27 8.33
CA GLY A 105 2.70 -2.85 8.00
C GLY A 105 1.94 -2.60 6.70
N ARG A 106 2.18 -3.40 5.66
CA ARG A 106 1.46 -3.32 4.38
C ARG A 106 -0.04 -3.60 4.52
N TRP A 107 -0.42 -4.60 5.29
CA TRP A 107 -1.83 -4.91 5.54
C TRP A 107 -2.53 -3.76 6.28
N LEU A 108 -1.86 -3.19 7.29
CA LEU A 108 -2.38 -2.02 8.00
C LEU A 108 -2.54 -0.82 7.05
N VAL A 109 -1.55 -0.54 6.22
CA VAL A 109 -1.65 0.54 5.22
C VAL A 109 -2.78 0.24 4.23
N THR A 110 -2.98 -1.00 3.81
CA THR A 110 -4.08 -1.39 2.92
C THR A 110 -5.43 -0.97 3.51
N PHE A 111 -5.65 -1.25 4.81
CA PHE A 111 -6.86 -0.79 5.51
C PHE A 111 -6.99 0.75 5.52
N ILE A 112 -5.90 1.45 5.86
CA ILE A 112 -5.89 2.92 5.94
C ILE A 112 -6.19 3.51 4.56
N ALA A 113 -5.50 3.07 3.52
CA ALA A 113 -5.64 3.58 2.17
C ALA A 113 -7.06 3.37 1.62
N VAL A 114 -7.59 2.15 1.71
CA VAL A 114 -8.96 1.84 1.27
C VAL A 114 -9.99 2.67 2.04
N TYR A 115 -9.80 2.83 3.35
CA TYR A 115 -10.69 3.65 4.16
C TYR A 115 -10.65 5.13 3.75
N LEU A 116 -9.46 5.72 3.57
CA LEU A 116 -9.33 7.13 3.18
C LEU A 116 -9.93 7.39 1.79
N LEU A 117 -9.65 6.51 0.81
CA LEU A 117 -10.26 6.59 -0.52
C LEU A 117 -11.78 6.46 -0.47
N TYR A 118 -12.30 5.59 0.41
CA TYR A 118 -13.73 5.48 0.64
C TYR A 118 -14.35 6.75 1.20
N ARG A 119 -13.67 7.40 2.15
CA ARG A 119 -14.13 8.68 2.71
C ARG A 119 -14.16 9.79 1.66
N ILE A 120 -13.16 9.86 0.78
CA ILE A 120 -13.15 10.80 -0.35
C ILE A 120 -14.31 10.49 -1.31
N ALA A 121 -14.53 9.21 -1.64
CA ALA A 121 -15.64 8.84 -2.51
C ALA A 121 -17.00 9.25 -1.92
N GLN A 122 -17.23 9.00 -0.63
CA GLN A 122 -18.50 9.35 0.04
C GLN A 122 -18.83 10.85 0.01
N THR A 123 -17.84 11.74 0.04
CA THR A 123 -18.06 13.20 -0.02
C THR A 123 -18.28 13.69 -1.45
N MET A 124 -17.80 12.95 -2.46
CA MET A 124 -17.89 13.33 -3.88
C MET A 124 -19.09 12.69 -4.61
N THR A 125 -19.57 11.53 -4.18
CA THR A 125 -20.64 10.79 -4.87
C THR A 125 -22.02 11.03 -4.29
N LYS A 126 -23.08 10.84 -5.08
CA LYS A 126 -24.45 11.20 -4.68
C LYS A 126 -24.98 10.34 -3.54
N ASP A 127 -24.67 9.06 -3.55
CA ASP A 127 -25.11 8.09 -2.57
C ASP A 127 -24.00 7.08 -2.23
N GLU A 128 -24.32 6.20 -1.28
CA GLU A 128 -23.44 5.14 -0.78
C GLU A 128 -23.09 4.10 -1.86
N ARG A 129 -24.01 3.80 -2.79
CA ARG A 129 -23.74 2.83 -3.86
C ARG A 129 -22.68 3.39 -4.80
N ASP A 130 -22.84 4.64 -5.22
CA ASP A 130 -21.86 5.32 -6.06
C ASP A 130 -20.50 5.45 -5.37
N ALA A 131 -20.48 5.70 -4.05
CA ALA A 131 -19.23 5.77 -3.27
C ALA A 131 -18.48 4.43 -3.32
N ARG A 132 -19.20 3.32 -3.12
CA ARG A 132 -18.64 1.97 -3.16
C ARG A 132 -18.11 1.62 -4.54
N ILE A 133 -18.86 1.95 -5.60
CA ILE A 133 -18.43 1.73 -6.98
C ILE A 133 -17.18 2.56 -7.27
N ALA A 134 -17.18 3.85 -6.94
CA ALA A 134 -16.02 4.72 -7.15
C ALA A 134 -14.78 4.21 -6.41
N THR A 135 -14.90 3.83 -5.14
CA THR A 135 -13.78 3.25 -4.38
C THR A 135 -13.31 1.94 -4.97
N ALA A 136 -14.21 1.02 -5.34
CA ALA A 136 -13.83 -0.23 -5.98
C ALA A 136 -13.11 0.03 -7.31
N THR A 137 -13.59 0.98 -8.12
CA THR A 137 -12.95 1.38 -9.38
C THR A 137 -11.59 2.02 -9.16
N ILE A 138 -11.36 2.80 -8.11
CA ILE A 138 -10.04 3.38 -7.81
C ILE A 138 -9.08 2.28 -7.33
N VAL A 139 -9.54 1.46 -6.38
CA VAL A 139 -8.71 0.48 -5.68
C VAL A 139 -8.39 -0.73 -6.53
N LEU A 140 -9.36 -1.23 -7.30
CA LEU A 140 -9.21 -2.33 -8.25
C LEU A 140 -8.87 -1.81 -9.66
N GLY A 141 -8.87 -0.49 -9.83
CA GLY A 141 -8.46 0.19 -11.05
C GLY A 141 -6.96 0.11 -11.26
N GLY A 142 -6.61 -0.01 -12.53
CA GLY A 142 -5.35 -0.61 -12.95
C GLY A 142 -5.73 -1.63 -14.00
N GLY A 143 -5.17 -1.50 -15.20
CA GLY A 143 -5.51 -2.41 -16.28
C GLY A 143 -5.06 -3.84 -15.98
N ILE A 144 -5.15 -4.68 -17.00
CA ILE A 144 -4.76 -6.09 -16.93
C ILE A 144 -3.24 -6.30 -17.12
N GLY A 145 -2.44 -5.24 -17.14
CA GLY A 145 -1.01 -5.30 -17.41
C GLY A 145 -0.24 -6.14 -16.39
N TRP A 146 -0.70 -6.20 -15.14
CA TRP A 146 -0.08 -7.07 -14.13
C TRP A 146 -0.17 -8.55 -14.54
N MET A 147 -1.21 -8.95 -15.28
CA MET A 147 -1.33 -10.31 -15.82
C MET A 147 -0.27 -10.60 -16.87
N VAL A 148 0.15 -9.59 -17.65
CA VAL A 148 1.24 -9.72 -18.62
C VAL A 148 2.56 -9.94 -17.90
N VAL A 149 2.81 -9.24 -16.79
CA VAL A 149 4.02 -9.45 -15.97
C VAL A 149 4.02 -10.84 -15.35
N VAL A 150 2.89 -11.31 -14.82
CA VAL A 150 2.77 -12.69 -14.33
C VAL A 150 3.02 -13.69 -15.46
N TYR A 151 2.43 -13.49 -16.64
CA TYR A 151 2.65 -14.37 -17.80
C TYR A 151 4.12 -14.39 -18.22
N GLN A 152 4.79 -13.24 -18.29
CA GLN A 152 6.21 -13.16 -18.61
C GLN A 152 7.06 -13.91 -17.57
N ALA A 153 6.79 -13.69 -16.28
CA ALA A 153 7.50 -14.36 -15.18
C ALA A 153 7.35 -15.89 -15.27
N LEU A 154 6.14 -16.39 -15.58
CA LEU A 154 5.89 -17.83 -15.79
C LEU A 154 6.66 -18.41 -16.98
N ASN A 155 7.04 -17.58 -17.95
CA ASN A 155 7.87 -17.97 -19.10
C ASN A 155 9.37 -17.69 -18.88
N GLY A 156 9.78 -17.39 -17.63
CA GLY A 156 11.17 -17.11 -17.29
C GLY A 156 11.67 -15.73 -17.75
N ILE A 157 10.76 -14.86 -18.20
CA ILE A 157 11.04 -13.47 -18.57
C ILE A 157 10.73 -12.61 -17.36
N PHE A 158 11.77 -12.04 -16.75
CA PHE A 158 11.58 -11.01 -15.73
C PHE A 158 11.51 -9.66 -16.47
N PRO A 159 10.34 -8.99 -16.55
CA PRO A 159 10.28 -7.70 -17.21
C PRO A 159 11.23 -6.73 -16.50
N ALA A 160 12.14 -6.13 -17.26
CA ALA A 160 12.80 -4.92 -16.80
C ALA A 160 11.73 -3.82 -16.69
N ASP A 161 11.76 -3.02 -15.62
CA ASP A 161 10.75 -2.03 -15.20
C ASP A 161 10.21 -1.12 -16.33
N PHE A 162 10.94 -0.93 -17.43
CA PHE A 162 10.58 -0.05 -18.54
C PHE A 162 9.94 -0.75 -19.76
N SER A 163 9.84 -2.08 -19.75
CA SER A 163 9.26 -2.89 -20.85
C SER A 163 7.89 -3.49 -20.50
N ALA A 164 7.45 -3.33 -19.25
CA ALA A 164 6.15 -3.77 -18.78
C ALA A 164 5.02 -2.88 -19.34
N PRO A 165 3.76 -3.34 -19.32
CA PRO A 165 2.60 -2.52 -19.66
C PRO A 165 2.53 -1.24 -18.83
N ALA A 166 1.99 -0.15 -19.39
CA ALA A 166 2.00 1.19 -18.77
C ALA A 166 1.30 1.25 -17.39
N ASP A 167 0.33 0.37 -17.18
CA ASP A 167 -0.39 0.17 -15.93
C ASP A 167 0.38 -0.65 -14.88
N VAL A 168 1.51 -1.23 -15.28
CA VAL A 168 2.51 -1.82 -14.40
C VAL A 168 3.77 -0.96 -14.33
N THR A 169 4.08 -0.07 -15.27
CA THR A 169 5.27 0.80 -15.13
C THR A 169 4.99 2.04 -14.27
N SER A 170 3.75 2.26 -13.83
CA SER A 170 3.35 3.42 -13.05
C SER A 170 2.81 3.01 -11.69
N GLU A 171 3.46 3.48 -10.63
CA GLU A 171 3.02 3.27 -9.24
C GLU A 171 1.70 3.98 -8.88
N THR A 172 1.08 4.66 -9.85
CA THR A 172 -0.17 5.40 -9.67
C THR A 172 -1.42 4.51 -9.64
N PHE A 173 -1.32 3.26 -10.13
CA PHE A 173 -2.41 2.30 -10.07
C PHE A 173 -2.42 1.55 -8.75
N PHE A 174 -3.46 1.78 -7.93
CA PHE A 174 -3.55 1.25 -6.57
C PHE A 174 -3.45 -0.27 -6.50
N PHE A 175 -4.08 -1.01 -7.41
CA PHE A 175 -4.13 -2.47 -7.30
C PHE A 175 -2.74 -3.13 -7.37
N PRO A 176 -1.89 -2.85 -8.37
CA PRO A 176 -0.52 -3.36 -8.32
C PRO A 176 0.33 -2.74 -7.19
N THR A 177 0.07 -1.49 -6.78
CA THR A 177 0.79 -0.87 -5.63
C THR A 177 0.56 -1.63 -4.33
N ILE A 178 -0.66 -2.12 -4.12
CA ILE A 178 -1.04 -2.89 -2.93
C ILE A 178 -0.22 -4.19 -2.82
N ILE A 179 0.29 -4.71 -3.94
CA ILE A 179 1.12 -5.92 -3.98
C ILE A 179 2.60 -5.60 -3.76
N GLY A 180 3.03 -4.37 -4.08
CA GLY A 180 4.42 -3.95 -3.96
C GLY A 180 4.71 -3.10 -2.73
N GLY A 181 4.77 -1.78 -2.93
CA GLY A 181 5.23 -0.81 -1.93
C GLY A 181 4.13 -0.26 -1.01
N ALA A 182 4.16 -0.67 0.27
CA ALA A 182 3.29 -0.10 1.30
C ALA A 182 3.44 1.43 1.44
N HIS A 183 4.66 1.96 1.24
CA HIS A 183 4.94 3.37 1.45
C HIS A 183 4.33 4.30 0.39
N ILE A 184 4.36 3.90 -0.88
CA ILE A 184 3.76 4.68 -1.96
C ILE A 184 2.22 4.62 -1.88
N MET A 185 1.64 3.47 -1.51
CA MET A 185 0.20 3.35 -1.25
C MET A 185 -0.25 4.33 -0.15
N LEU A 186 0.46 4.35 0.98
CA LEU A 186 0.11 5.26 2.08
C LEU A 186 0.27 6.73 1.66
N SER A 187 1.40 7.05 1.02
CA SER A 187 1.72 8.41 0.60
C SER A 187 0.67 8.96 -0.36
N THR A 188 0.28 8.19 -1.38
CA THR A 188 -0.74 8.59 -2.35
C THR A 188 -2.11 8.74 -1.70
N ALA A 189 -2.52 7.81 -0.82
CA ALA A 189 -3.80 7.92 -0.12
C ALA A 189 -3.86 9.13 0.82
N LEU A 190 -2.79 9.40 1.58
CA LEU A 190 -2.69 10.56 2.45
C LEU A 190 -2.64 11.87 1.66
N LEU A 191 -1.91 11.91 0.54
CA LEU A 191 -1.86 13.08 -0.34
C LEU A 191 -3.24 13.39 -0.92
N ALA A 192 -3.92 12.38 -1.49
CA ALA A 192 -5.26 12.54 -2.03
C ALA A 192 -6.26 12.99 -0.95
N TYR A 193 -6.18 12.40 0.24
CA TYR A 193 -7.03 12.78 1.36
C TYR A 193 -6.73 14.21 1.86
N GLY A 194 -5.45 14.57 1.99
CA GLY A 194 -5.02 15.90 2.40
C GLY A 194 -5.46 16.99 1.43
N LEU A 195 -5.25 16.77 0.13
CA LEU A 195 -5.73 17.69 -0.93
C LEU A 195 -7.26 17.81 -0.92
N HIS A 196 -7.97 16.69 -0.74
CA HIS A 196 -9.42 16.70 -0.63
C HIS A 196 -9.92 17.49 0.59
N ARG A 197 -9.26 17.34 1.74
CA ARG A 197 -9.57 18.13 2.95
C ARG A 197 -9.30 19.60 2.72
N LEU A 198 -8.16 19.96 2.14
CA LEU A 198 -7.84 21.34 1.80
C LEU A 198 -8.89 21.95 0.87
N TRP A 199 -9.32 21.22 -0.16
CA TRP A 199 -10.37 21.65 -1.09
C TRP A 199 -11.68 21.97 -0.36
N ILE A 200 -12.11 21.10 0.55
CA ILE A 200 -13.32 21.30 1.36
C ILE A 200 -13.24 22.60 2.16
N GLU A 201 -12.11 22.90 2.78
CA GLU A 201 -11.94 24.13 3.59
C GLU A 201 -11.90 25.39 2.71
N LEU A 202 -11.39 25.30 1.48
CA LEU A 202 -11.35 26.42 0.53
C LEU A 202 -12.71 26.68 -0.13
N GLU A 203 -13.58 25.67 -0.22
CA GLU A 203 -14.92 25.77 -0.79
C GLU A 203 -16.01 25.33 0.22
N PRO A 204 -16.32 26.16 1.23
CA PRO A 204 -17.30 25.82 2.27
C PRO A 204 -18.72 25.63 1.74
N ASP A 205 -19.05 26.22 0.58
CA ASP A 205 -20.35 26.06 -0.08
C ASP A 205 -20.44 24.80 -0.96
N SER A 206 -19.34 24.04 -1.08
CA SER A 206 -19.33 22.83 -1.89
C SER A 206 -20.23 21.74 -1.30
N ARG A 207 -20.85 20.92 -2.16
CA ARG A 207 -21.61 19.74 -1.72
C ARG A 207 -20.76 18.77 -0.89
N SER A 208 -19.45 18.74 -1.14
CA SER A 208 -18.49 17.93 -0.39
C SER A 208 -18.29 18.43 1.03
N TYR A 209 -18.33 19.75 1.27
CA TYR A 209 -18.27 20.33 2.62
C TYR A 209 -19.45 19.85 3.48
N VAL A 210 -20.68 20.07 3.01
CA VAL A 210 -21.92 19.66 3.71
C VAL A 210 -21.91 18.16 4.06
N ARG A 211 -21.41 17.33 3.15
CA ARG A 211 -21.34 15.87 3.34
C ARG A 211 -20.20 15.42 4.25
N SER A 212 -19.13 16.21 4.35
CA SER A 212 -18.01 15.88 5.24
C SER A 212 -18.35 16.03 6.72
N LEU A 213 -19.41 16.79 7.05
CA LEU A 213 -19.88 17.03 8.41
C LEU A 213 -20.71 15.87 9.01
N VAL A 214 -21.08 14.86 8.20
CA VAL A 214 -22.00 13.75 8.55
C VAL A 214 -21.27 12.42 8.72
#